data_AF-A0A0G4LT46-F1
#
_entry.id   AF-A0A0G4LT46-F1
#
_cell.length_a   1.000
_cell.length_b   1.000
_cell.length_c   1.000
_cell.angle_alpha   90.00
_cell.angle_beta   90.00
_cell.angle_gamma   90.00
#
_symmetry.space_group_name_H-M   'P 1'
#
loop_
_entity.id
_entity.type
_entity.pdbx_description
1 polymer ?
#
loop_
_entity_poly.entity_id
_entity_poly.type
_entity_poly.pdbx_seq_one_letter_code
_entity_poly.pdbx_strand_id
1 'polypeptide(L)'
;MTMNASNPVVSGPAVSSTQETVGDMIPTSHISMSWPSVPLLLAIVVGYLLLCQSLRFYYINALQKRLGYTDRASLAGMSNDDAQIILKHIMERDFPMFYELALQFAIFKTYAFETMSKLINSTKELADPKNSFKRYEDTVVIFGEFSINPPTSARALKAIARMNYLHAPYKAASKISNEDFLYTLSTCVTEPIRFMRLYEWRALTDAEVCAIGTFWKAIGDAMDIRYDGYLDRAGAWRDGIDFAEDITAWAKTYELQAMKPSRSNIKPSRELARLMIWHVPGFMKPFAVHVLTVLMGDRVRDAFMYPEPPISAALFAYLALAVRRLAVRHLCLPRLFPKRYFSKEDPATGRVNHYTYLVHPYYIPATLWARFGPTSWLTRAVGGFPPGDVDMLPQGYLFEEVGPAREVGQGVEEMADGVEALRARKRGRCPFS
;
A
#
# COMPACT_ATOMS: atom_id res chain seq x y z
N MET A 1 12.37 -53.24 -78.32
CA MET A 1 11.73 -54.58 -78.40
C MET A 1 10.76 -54.67 -77.23
N THR A 2 9.47 -54.35 -77.43
CA THR A 2 8.37 -55.29 -77.85
C THR A 2 8.10 -56.32 -76.75
N MET A 3 6.92 -56.60 -76.20
CA MET A 3 5.47 -56.38 -76.42
C MET A 3 4.82 -56.67 -75.04
N ASN A 4 3.83 -55.94 -74.51
CA ASN A 4 2.39 -55.83 -74.81
C ASN A 4 1.52 -57.10 -74.61
N ALA A 5 0.42 -56.91 -73.86
CA ALA A 5 -0.87 -57.65 -73.83
C ALA A 5 -0.86 -59.09 -73.24
N SER A 6 -1.90 -59.68 -72.62
CA SER A 6 -3.31 -59.34 -72.35
C SER A 6 -3.93 -60.45 -71.46
N ASN A 7 -5.04 -60.13 -70.77
CA ASN A 7 -5.89 -60.98 -69.91
C ASN A 7 -6.37 -62.32 -70.51
N PRO A 8 -6.95 -63.18 -69.65
CA PRO A 8 -8.33 -63.59 -69.91
C PRO A 8 -9.28 -63.41 -68.71
N VAL A 9 -10.54 -63.19 -69.08
CA VAL A 9 -11.75 -63.03 -68.27
C VAL A 9 -12.38 -64.40 -68.03
N VAL A 10 -12.89 -64.65 -66.82
CA VAL A 10 -13.91 -65.68 -66.55
C VAL A 10 -15.08 -65.03 -65.82
N SER A 11 -16.29 -65.32 -66.30
CA SER A 11 -17.56 -64.70 -65.94
C SER A 11 -18.46 -65.62 -65.11
N GLY A 12 -19.18 -65.04 -64.14
CA GLY A 12 -20.50 -65.49 -63.64
C GLY A 12 -20.67 -65.42 -62.11
N PRO A 13 -21.89 -65.29 -61.56
CA PRO A 13 -23.08 -64.57 -62.03
C PRO A 13 -23.61 -63.52 -61.00
N ALA A 14 -24.77 -62.96 -61.33
CA ALA A 14 -25.47 -61.77 -60.84
C ALA A 14 -26.09 -61.79 -59.41
N VAL A 15 -26.18 -60.57 -58.82
CA VAL A 15 -27.28 -59.99 -57.95
C VAL A 15 -27.42 -60.60 -56.53
N SER A 16 -27.58 -59.91 -55.39
CA SER A 16 -28.23 -58.63 -55.04
C SER A 16 -27.69 -58.03 -53.72
N SER A 17 -27.97 -56.74 -53.53
CA SER A 17 -27.90 -55.86 -52.35
C SER A 17 -27.66 -56.43 -50.94
N THR A 18 -26.68 -55.85 -50.25
CA THR A 18 -26.85 -55.09 -48.99
C THR A 18 -25.65 -54.15 -48.79
N GLN A 19 -25.90 -52.84 -48.73
CA GLN A 19 -24.93 -51.86 -48.24
C GLN A 19 -24.98 -51.89 -46.71
N GLU A 20 -23.93 -52.37 -46.07
CA GLU A 20 -23.63 -52.02 -44.67
C GLU A 20 -22.39 -51.13 -44.63
N THR A 21 -22.63 -49.88 -44.26
CA THR A 21 -21.65 -48.87 -43.87
C THR A 21 -21.03 -49.23 -42.52
N VAL A 22 -19.70 -49.28 -42.44
CA VAL A 22 -18.98 -49.16 -41.16
C VAL A 22 -17.95 -48.04 -41.32
N GLY A 23 -18.43 -46.82 -41.06
CA GLY A 23 -17.62 -45.69 -40.65
C GLY A 23 -17.79 -45.47 -39.14
N ASP A 24 -16.75 -44.88 -38.54
CA ASP A 24 -16.75 -44.14 -37.28
C ASP A 24 -16.63 -44.91 -35.96
N MET A 25 -15.41 -44.86 -35.39
CA MET A 25 -15.22 -44.78 -33.93
C MET A 25 -14.00 -43.90 -33.59
N ILE A 26 -14.19 -42.57 -33.62
CA ILE A 26 -13.50 -41.65 -32.70
C ILE A 26 -14.58 -40.75 -32.11
N PRO A 27 -14.95 -40.88 -30.82
CA PRO A 27 -15.92 -39.98 -30.22
C PRO A 27 -15.24 -38.64 -29.91
N THR A 28 -15.39 -37.67 -30.80
CA THR A 28 -15.20 -36.25 -30.47
C THR A 28 -16.42 -35.80 -29.66
N SER A 29 -16.33 -35.87 -28.34
CA SER A 29 -17.32 -35.29 -27.44
C SER A 29 -17.24 -33.75 -27.52
N HIS A 30 -17.93 -33.18 -28.51
CA HIS A 30 -18.29 -31.78 -28.48
C HIS A 30 -19.18 -31.57 -27.25
N ILE A 31 -18.69 -30.82 -26.27
CA ILE A 31 -19.52 -30.32 -25.16
C ILE A 31 -20.56 -29.37 -25.78
N SER A 32 -21.69 -29.92 -26.19
CA SER A 32 -22.85 -29.14 -26.62
C SER A 32 -23.52 -28.59 -25.37
N MET A 33 -23.22 -27.34 -25.01
CA MET A 33 -24.00 -26.60 -24.01
C MET A 33 -25.44 -26.52 -24.53
N SER A 34 -26.35 -27.28 -23.92
CA SER A 34 -27.76 -27.26 -24.27
C SER A 34 -28.34 -25.86 -24.00
N TRP A 35 -29.20 -25.35 -24.88
CA TRP A 35 -29.87 -24.04 -24.75
C TRP A 35 -30.47 -23.71 -23.35
N PRO A 36 -30.96 -24.67 -22.53
CA PRO A 36 -31.41 -24.42 -21.16
C PRO A 36 -30.32 -23.99 -20.17
N SER A 37 -29.03 -24.19 -20.50
CA SER A 37 -27.90 -23.85 -19.63
C SER A 37 -27.50 -22.37 -19.68
N VAL A 38 -27.81 -21.67 -20.78
CA VAL A 38 -27.43 -20.26 -20.98
C VAL A 38 -28.22 -19.32 -20.04
N PRO A 39 -29.56 -19.44 -19.90
CA PRO A 39 -30.31 -18.60 -18.96
C PRO A 39 -29.90 -18.82 -17.50
N LEU A 40 -29.59 -20.07 -17.11
CA LEU A 40 -29.13 -20.39 -15.77
C LEU A 40 -27.77 -19.75 -15.47
N LEU A 41 -26.81 -19.87 -16.40
CA LEU A 41 -25.50 -19.23 -16.26
C LEU A 41 -25.63 -17.71 -16.18
N LEU A 42 -26.47 -17.10 -17.02
CA LEU A 42 -26.74 -15.67 -16.97
C LEU A 42 -27.35 -15.26 -15.62
N ALA A 43 -28.32 -16.02 -15.10
CA ALA A 43 -28.93 -15.76 -13.80
C ALA A 43 -27.89 -15.85 -12.65
N ILE A 44 -26.97 -16.81 -12.70
CA ILE A 44 -25.87 -16.94 -11.73
C ILE A 44 -24.94 -15.72 -11.80
N VAL A 45 -24.52 -15.31 -13.00
CA VAL A 45 -23.65 -14.15 -13.20
C VAL A 45 -24.32 -12.87 -12.72
N VAL A 46 -25.57 -12.62 -13.14
CA VAL A 46 -26.33 -11.44 -12.71
C VAL A 46 -26.55 -11.46 -11.19
N GLY A 47 -26.93 -12.60 -10.62
CA GLY A 47 -27.10 -12.77 -9.17
C GLY A 47 -25.82 -12.47 -8.40
N TYR A 48 -24.66 -12.94 -8.89
CA TYR A 48 -23.36 -12.66 -8.30
C TYR A 48 -22.98 -11.17 -8.38
N LEU A 49 -23.22 -10.52 -9.53
CA LEU A 49 -22.96 -9.09 -9.69
C LEU A 49 -23.84 -8.25 -8.74
N LEU A 50 -25.12 -8.60 -8.61
CA LEU A 50 -26.05 -7.96 -7.67
C LEU A 50 -25.60 -8.16 -6.22
N LEU A 51 -25.13 -9.36 -5.85
CA LEU A 51 -24.55 -9.63 -4.54
C LEU A 51 -23.30 -8.78 -4.27
N CYS A 52 -22.40 -8.68 -5.24
CA CYS A 52 -21.21 -7.84 -5.14
C CYS A 52 -21.56 -6.36 -4.98
N GLN A 53 -22.57 -5.86 -5.70
CA GLN A 53 -23.03 -4.48 -5.59
C GLN A 53 -23.71 -4.19 -4.25
N SER A 54 -24.61 -5.08 -3.79
CA SER A 54 -25.39 -4.86 -2.57
C SER A 54 -24.50 -4.87 -1.32
N LEU A 55 -23.48 -5.73 -1.29
CA LEU A 55 -22.56 -5.83 -0.16
C LEU A 55 -21.42 -4.81 -0.21
N ARG A 56 -21.13 -4.19 -1.36
CA ARG A 56 -19.91 -3.38 -1.54
C ARG A 56 -19.73 -2.28 -0.52
N PHE A 57 -20.83 -1.60 -0.20
CA PHE A 57 -20.82 -0.45 0.72
C PHE A 57 -21.33 -0.80 2.10
N TYR A 58 -21.63 -2.07 2.38
CA TYR A 58 -22.23 -2.48 3.64
C TYR A 58 -21.40 -2.02 4.84
N TYR A 59 -20.10 -2.28 4.82
CA TYR A 59 -19.21 -2.00 5.95
C TYR A 59 -19.00 -0.50 6.19
N ILE A 60 -18.78 0.30 5.15
CA ILE A 60 -18.60 1.75 5.28
C ILE A 60 -19.89 2.44 5.74
N ASN A 61 -21.04 2.06 5.18
CA ASN A 61 -22.34 2.61 5.58
C ASN A 61 -22.65 2.26 7.04
N ALA A 62 -22.37 1.01 7.46
CA ALA A 62 -22.52 0.59 8.84
C ALA A 62 -21.58 1.35 9.78
N LEU A 63 -20.33 1.61 9.37
CA LEU A 63 -19.37 2.37 10.17
C LEU A 63 -19.79 3.82 10.35
N GLN A 64 -20.16 4.52 9.27
CA GLN A 64 -20.62 5.91 9.33
C GLN A 64 -21.86 6.05 10.22
N LYS A 65 -22.84 5.14 10.06
CA LYS A 65 -24.04 5.12 10.91
C LYS A 65 -23.70 4.85 12.38
N ARG A 66 -22.75 3.95 12.66
CA ARG A 66 -22.32 3.62 14.03
C ARG A 66 -21.65 4.81 14.72
N LEU A 67 -20.84 5.58 13.99
CA LEU A 67 -20.08 6.70 14.56
C LEU A 67 -20.84 8.03 14.52
N GLY A 68 -21.94 8.13 13.77
CA GLY A 68 -22.79 9.33 13.74
C GLY A 68 -22.29 10.45 12.82
N TYR A 69 -21.32 10.18 11.95
CA TYR A 69 -20.79 11.15 10.98
C TYR A 69 -21.56 11.09 9.64
N THR A 70 -22.79 11.62 9.63
CA THR A 70 -23.72 11.52 8.48
C THR A 70 -23.75 12.74 7.56
N ASP A 71 -23.24 13.87 8.03
CA ASP A 71 -23.25 15.15 7.30
C ASP A 71 -22.04 16.01 7.67
N ARG A 72 -21.84 17.12 6.94
CA ARG A 72 -20.68 18.00 7.12
C ARG A 72 -20.56 18.58 8.53
N ALA A 73 -21.69 18.87 9.19
CA ALA A 73 -21.73 19.51 10.51
C ALA A 73 -21.30 18.53 11.61
N SER A 74 -21.69 17.26 11.50
CA SER A 74 -21.27 16.21 12.44
C SER A 74 -19.76 15.98 12.48
N LEU A 75 -19.00 16.40 11.44
CA LEU A 75 -17.54 16.21 11.35
C LEU A 75 -16.72 17.14 12.28
N ALA A 76 -17.26 18.29 12.68
CA ALA A 76 -16.54 19.29 13.48
C ALA A 76 -16.00 18.73 14.82
N GLY A 77 -16.75 17.83 15.43
CA GLY A 77 -16.40 17.20 16.70
C GLY A 77 -15.59 15.91 16.58
N MET A 78 -15.09 15.55 15.39
CA MET A 78 -14.49 14.23 15.19
C MET A 78 -13.30 14.01 16.12
N SER A 79 -13.48 13.08 17.06
CA SER A 79 -12.42 12.69 17.99
C SER A 79 -11.29 12.00 17.25
N ASN A 80 -10.06 12.10 17.76
CA ASN A 80 -8.94 11.36 17.19
C ASN A 80 -9.13 9.84 17.35
N ASP A 81 -9.83 9.39 18.40
CA ASP A 81 -10.19 7.98 18.58
C ASP A 81 -11.10 7.49 17.42
N ASP A 82 -12.11 8.27 17.03
CA ASP A 82 -12.98 7.94 15.90
C ASP A 82 -12.25 8.04 14.56
N ALA A 83 -11.44 9.08 14.39
CA ALA A 83 -10.60 9.26 13.21
C ALA A 83 -9.69 8.04 12.99
N GLN A 84 -9.09 7.52 14.07
CA GLN A 84 -8.27 6.32 14.03
C GLN A 84 -9.10 5.07 13.69
N ILE A 85 -10.32 4.91 14.21
CA ILE A 85 -11.21 3.79 13.85
C ILE A 85 -11.53 3.82 12.35
N ILE A 86 -11.82 5.00 11.79
CA ILE A 86 -12.10 5.17 10.36
C ILE A 86 -10.85 4.89 9.54
N LEU A 87 -9.69 5.42 9.94
CA LEU A 87 -8.41 5.17 9.29
C LEU A 87 -8.05 3.68 9.27
N LYS A 88 -8.23 2.99 10.40
CA LYS A 88 -8.05 1.54 10.49
C LYS A 88 -8.97 0.79 9.53
N HIS A 89 -10.22 1.23 9.38
CA HIS A 89 -11.15 0.63 8.42
C HIS A 89 -10.65 0.75 6.98
N ILE A 90 -10.17 1.94 6.60
CA ILE A 90 -9.53 2.21 5.32
C ILE A 90 -8.34 1.24 5.10
N MET A 91 -7.46 1.11 6.10
CA MET A 91 -6.22 0.33 6.01
C MET A 91 -6.42 -1.18 6.07
N GLU A 92 -7.43 -1.70 6.79
CA GLU A 92 -7.60 -3.14 6.98
C GLU A 92 -8.71 -3.73 6.13
N ARG A 93 -9.73 -2.95 5.73
CA ARG A 93 -10.90 -3.47 5.00
C ARG A 93 -11.04 -2.93 3.59
N ASP A 94 -11.04 -1.63 3.37
CA ASP A 94 -11.45 -1.08 2.08
C ASP A 94 -10.29 -0.98 1.09
N PHE A 95 -9.18 -0.38 1.51
CA PHE A 95 -8.06 -0.01 0.64
C PHE A 95 -6.66 -0.46 1.14
N PRO A 96 -6.49 -1.66 1.73
CA PRO A 96 -5.21 -2.05 2.35
C PRO A 96 -4.00 -1.91 1.43
N MET A 97 -4.12 -2.32 0.16
CA MET A 97 -3.03 -2.27 -0.80
C MET A 97 -2.72 -0.84 -1.24
N PHE A 98 -3.74 -0.05 -1.61
CA PHE A 98 -3.51 1.28 -2.18
C PHE A 98 -3.28 2.35 -1.12
N TYR A 99 -3.76 2.17 0.11
CA TYR A 99 -3.38 3.04 1.22
C TYR A 99 -1.89 2.87 1.56
N GLU A 100 -1.42 1.62 1.64
CA GLU A 100 0.00 1.31 1.82
C GLU A 100 0.86 1.86 0.66
N LEU A 101 0.42 1.65 -0.58
CA LEU A 101 1.09 2.19 -1.77
C LEU A 101 1.11 3.72 -1.78
N ALA A 102 0.02 4.37 -1.40
CA ALA A 102 -0.06 5.83 -1.33
C ALA A 102 0.94 6.40 -0.31
N LEU A 103 1.07 5.76 0.86
CA LEU A 103 2.05 6.15 1.86
C LEU A 103 3.50 5.87 1.42
N GLN A 104 3.75 4.79 0.68
CA GLN A 104 5.05 4.59 0.03
C GLN A 104 5.37 5.79 -0.88
N PHE A 105 4.45 6.19 -1.75
CA PHE A 105 4.65 7.37 -2.60
C PHE A 105 4.76 8.68 -1.80
N ALA A 106 4.04 8.82 -0.69
CA ALA A 106 4.17 9.97 0.20
C ALA A 106 5.60 10.11 0.73
N ILE A 107 6.19 9.00 1.18
CA ILE A 107 7.59 8.94 1.61
C ILE A 107 8.52 9.30 0.45
N PHE A 108 8.24 8.83 -0.77
CA PHE A 108 9.10 9.05 -1.94
C PHE A 108 9.22 10.53 -2.26
N LYS A 109 8.09 11.25 -2.22
CA LYS A 109 8.06 12.69 -2.52
C LYS A 109 8.98 13.49 -1.60
N THR A 110 9.18 13.07 -0.36
CA THR A 110 10.09 13.76 0.57
C THR A 110 11.55 13.74 0.09
N TYR A 111 11.95 12.75 -0.71
CA TYR A 111 13.33 12.65 -1.20
C TYR A 111 13.56 13.52 -2.44
N ALA A 112 12.50 14.07 -3.01
CA ALA A 112 12.60 14.99 -4.15
C ALA A 112 13.11 16.39 -3.73
N PHE A 113 13.34 16.61 -2.43
CA PHE A 113 13.97 17.81 -1.89
C PHE A 113 15.46 17.56 -1.66
N GLU A 114 16.30 18.48 -2.15
CA GLU A 114 17.75 18.34 -2.09
C GLU A 114 18.27 18.24 -0.64
N THR A 115 17.71 19.02 0.27
CA THR A 115 18.04 19.01 1.71
C THR A 115 17.88 17.61 2.31
N MET A 116 16.72 17.01 2.10
CA MET A 116 16.39 15.66 2.56
C MET A 116 17.24 14.60 1.89
N SER A 117 17.44 14.69 0.57
CA SER A 117 18.29 13.75 -0.16
C SER A 117 19.75 13.79 0.27
N LYS A 118 20.32 14.97 0.56
CA LYS A 118 21.67 15.09 1.14
C LYS A 118 21.74 14.40 2.49
N LEU A 119 20.74 14.60 3.35
CA LEU A 119 20.69 13.93 4.65
C LEU A 119 20.64 12.41 4.50
N ILE A 120 19.74 11.88 3.66
CA ILE A 120 19.59 10.44 3.41
C ILE A 120 20.88 9.82 2.86
N ASN A 121 21.55 10.50 1.93
CA ASN A 121 22.84 10.04 1.41
C ASN A 121 23.91 10.02 2.50
N SER A 122 23.92 11.01 3.39
CA SER A 122 24.92 11.12 4.46
C SER A 122 24.75 10.07 5.54
N THR A 123 23.51 9.71 5.90
CA THR A 123 23.22 8.70 6.93
C THR A 123 23.40 7.29 6.41
N LYS A 124 23.29 7.06 5.10
CA LYS A 124 23.37 5.74 4.43
C LYS A 124 22.28 4.75 4.83
N GLU A 125 21.42 5.07 5.80
CA GLU A 125 20.38 4.16 6.29
C GLU A 125 19.39 3.73 5.20
N LEU A 126 19.07 4.62 4.26
CA LEU A 126 18.23 4.30 3.11
C LEU A 126 18.98 4.28 1.78
N ALA A 127 20.08 5.04 1.67
CA ALA A 127 20.87 5.10 0.43
C ALA A 127 21.83 3.91 0.26
N ASP A 128 22.03 3.07 1.29
CA ASP A 128 22.81 1.83 1.20
C ASP A 128 21.87 0.63 1.13
N PRO A 129 21.93 -0.20 0.07
CA PRO A 129 21.14 -1.43 -0.05
C PRO A 129 21.22 -2.37 1.17
N LYS A 130 22.34 -2.36 1.89
CA LYS A 130 22.53 -3.21 3.08
C LYS A 130 21.61 -2.81 4.24
N ASN A 131 21.28 -1.53 4.34
CA ASN A 131 20.51 -0.97 5.45
C ASN A 131 19.06 -0.65 5.05
N SER A 132 18.83 -0.35 3.76
CA SER A 132 17.57 0.16 3.25
C SER A 132 16.37 -0.75 3.52
N PHE A 133 16.57 -2.07 3.50
CA PHE A 133 15.50 -3.03 3.74
C PHE A 133 14.96 -2.95 5.18
N LYS A 134 15.87 -3.01 6.17
CA LYS A 134 15.49 -2.86 7.58
C LYS A 134 14.96 -1.45 7.85
N ARG A 135 15.60 -0.40 7.32
CA ARG A 135 15.16 0.99 7.50
C ARG A 135 13.73 1.22 6.96
N TYR A 136 13.41 0.62 5.82
CA TYR A 136 12.06 0.65 5.26
C TYR A 136 11.07 -0.07 6.19
N GLU A 137 11.39 -1.29 6.61
CA GLU A 137 10.54 -2.04 7.53
C GLU A 137 10.31 -1.31 8.86
N ASP A 138 11.37 -0.73 9.45
CA ASP A 138 11.29 0.07 10.67
C ASP A 138 10.30 1.25 10.51
N THR A 139 10.24 1.84 9.32
CA THR A 139 9.25 2.89 9.00
C THR A 139 7.84 2.33 8.97
N VAL A 140 7.65 1.18 8.31
CA VAL A 140 6.33 0.52 8.17
C VAL A 140 5.78 0.14 9.53
N VAL A 141 6.59 -0.47 10.41
CA VAL A 141 6.11 -0.87 11.73
C VAL A 141 5.76 0.34 12.60
N ILE A 142 6.57 1.41 12.59
CA ILE A 142 6.24 2.66 13.31
C ILE A 142 4.93 3.26 12.79
N PHE A 143 4.79 3.40 11.47
CA PHE A 143 3.57 3.96 10.86
C PHE A 143 2.34 3.12 11.15
N GLY A 144 2.46 1.81 11.01
CA GLY A 144 1.36 0.88 11.28
C GLY A 144 0.94 0.95 12.75
N GLU A 145 1.90 0.93 13.67
CA GLU A 145 1.63 0.92 15.11
C GLU A 145 0.82 2.13 15.59
N PHE A 146 1.19 3.34 15.19
CA PHE A 146 0.39 4.51 15.60
C PHE A 146 -0.91 4.67 14.80
N SER A 147 -1.03 4.05 13.61
CA SER A 147 -2.21 4.21 12.73
C SER A 147 -3.33 3.22 13.04
N ILE A 148 -3.03 1.99 13.44
CA ILE A 148 -4.05 0.94 13.63
C ILE A 148 -4.44 0.67 15.09
N ASN A 149 -3.67 1.21 16.04
CA ASN A 149 -3.97 1.13 17.47
C ASN A 149 -4.63 2.43 17.95
N PRO A 150 -5.47 2.38 19.01
CA PRO A 150 -6.08 3.58 19.57
C PRO A 150 -5.01 4.64 19.92
N PRO A 151 -5.27 5.94 19.66
CA PRO A 151 -4.30 7.02 19.88
C PRO A 151 -3.67 7.11 21.27
N THR A 152 -4.40 6.65 22.29
CA THR A 152 -4.00 6.65 23.71
C THR A 152 -3.43 5.30 24.17
N SER A 153 -3.40 4.29 23.31
CA SER A 153 -2.86 2.97 23.63
C SER A 153 -1.35 3.00 23.81
N ALA A 154 -0.82 2.11 24.66
CA ALA A 154 0.62 1.98 24.88
C ALA A 154 1.40 1.77 23.57
N ARG A 155 0.86 1.00 22.62
CA ARG A 155 1.49 0.74 21.32
C ARG A 155 1.63 2.00 20.46
N ALA A 156 0.55 2.78 20.32
CA ALA A 156 0.60 4.02 19.56
C ALA A 156 1.56 5.04 20.19
N LEU A 157 1.55 5.15 21.52
CA LEU A 157 2.42 6.08 22.25
C LEU A 157 3.90 5.69 22.15
N LYS A 158 4.23 4.39 22.33
CA LYS A 158 5.61 3.89 22.17
C LYS A 158 6.13 4.08 20.75
N ALA A 159 5.30 3.86 19.72
CA ALA A 159 5.67 4.10 18.32
C ALA A 159 6.02 5.56 18.05
N ILE A 160 5.20 6.49 18.54
CA ILE A 160 5.44 7.94 18.35
C ILE A 160 6.63 8.40 19.17
N ALA A 161 6.78 7.93 20.41
CA ALA A 161 7.96 8.22 21.23
C ALA A 161 9.24 7.73 20.55
N ARG A 162 9.23 6.51 19.98
CA ARG A 162 10.36 5.98 19.21
C ARG A 162 10.68 6.84 17.98
N MET A 163 9.65 7.21 17.22
CA MET A 163 9.81 8.10 16.07
C MET A 163 10.40 9.45 16.46
N ASN A 164 9.90 10.06 17.53
CA ASN A 164 10.39 11.34 18.02
C ASN A 164 11.84 11.25 18.50
N TYR A 165 12.19 10.19 19.23
CA TYR A 165 13.57 9.89 19.65
C TYR A 165 14.51 9.82 18.44
N LEU A 166 14.16 9.01 17.43
CA LEU A 166 14.99 8.84 16.23
C LEU A 166 15.16 10.14 15.42
N HIS A 167 14.19 11.05 15.49
CA HIS A 167 14.25 12.35 14.81
C HIS A 167 14.91 13.45 15.66
N ALA A 168 14.95 13.32 16.99
CA ALA A 168 15.39 14.38 17.90
C ALA A 168 16.80 14.91 17.61
N PRO A 169 17.84 14.07 17.37
CA PRO A 169 19.18 14.57 17.05
C PRO A 169 19.22 15.39 15.76
N TYR A 170 18.42 15.03 14.76
CA TYR A 170 18.36 15.75 13.49
C TYR A 170 17.58 17.07 13.60
N LYS A 171 16.51 17.08 14.40
CA LYS A 171 15.75 18.30 14.73
C LYS A 171 16.61 19.28 15.52
N ALA A 172 17.30 18.80 16.56
CA ALA A 172 18.19 19.61 17.40
C ALA A 172 19.36 20.21 16.60
N ALA A 173 19.93 19.44 15.66
CA ALA A 173 20.98 19.90 14.77
C ALA A 173 20.48 20.72 13.56
N SER A 174 19.18 21.04 13.48
CA SER A 174 18.55 21.74 12.34
C SER A 174 18.82 21.09 10.98
N LYS A 175 18.99 19.76 10.96
CA LYS A 175 19.17 18.96 9.73
C LYS A 175 17.86 18.57 9.06
N ILE A 176 16.77 18.57 9.82
CA ILE A 176 15.39 18.44 9.33
C ILE A 176 14.66 19.70 9.80
N SER A 177 14.27 20.55 8.86
CA SER A 177 13.57 21.81 9.13
C SER A 177 12.10 21.56 9.51
N ASN A 178 11.40 22.61 9.96
CA ASN A 178 9.97 22.50 10.21
C ASN A 178 9.20 22.23 8.91
N GLU A 179 9.63 22.83 7.81
CA GLU A 179 9.11 22.65 6.46
C GLU A 179 9.28 21.23 5.96
N ASP A 180 10.43 20.59 6.24
CA ASP A 180 10.65 19.19 5.90
C ASP A 180 9.68 18.26 6.66
N PHE A 181 9.46 18.54 7.96
CA PHE A 181 8.46 17.82 8.76
C PHE A 181 7.04 18.08 8.26
N LEU A 182 6.67 19.34 8.04
CA LEU A 182 5.33 19.75 7.59
C LEU A 182 5.02 19.21 6.19
N TYR A 183 6.02 19.17 5.29
CA TYR A 183 5.87 18.56 3.98
C TYR A 183 5.67 17.06 4.07
N THR A 184 6.46 16.36 4.90
CA THR A 184 6.26 14.94 5.15
C THR A 184 4.87 14.64 5.71
N LEU A 185 4.39 15.47 6.64
CA LEU A 185 3.03 15.37 7.17
C LEU A 185 1.98 15.59 6.08
N SER A 186 2.20 16.59 5.22
CA SER A 186 1.29 16.92 4.12
C SER A 186 1.11 15.74 3.18
N THR A 187 2.19 15.06 2.78
CA THR A 187 2.09 13.94 1.83
C THR A 187 1.38 12.73 2.45
N CYS A 188 1.49 12.53 3.77
CA CYS A 188 0.74 11.51 4.50
C CYS A 188 -0.78 11.76 4.50
N VAL A 189 -1.20 13.03 4.36
CA VAL A 189 -2.62 13.42 4.17
C VAL A 189 -3.01 13.34 2.70
N THR A 190 -2.25 14.02 1.83
CA THR A 190 -2.67 14.28 0.45
C THR A 190 -2.57 13.08 -0.45
N GLU A 191 -1.54 12.24 -0.31
CA GLU A 191 -1.35 11.10 -1.23
C GLU A 191 -2.42 10.03 -1.03
N PRO A 192 -2.79 9.60 0.19
CA PRO A 192 -3.91 8.67 0.35
C PRO A 192 -5.22 9.19 -0.23
N ILE A 193 -5.58 10.46 0.02
CA ILE A 193 -6.79 11.07 -0.55
C ILE A 193 -6.73 11.04 -2.09
N ARG A 194 -5.59 11.42 -2.67
CA ARG A 194 -5.38 11.44 -4.12
C ARG A 194 -5.44 10.04 -4.73
N PHE A 195 -4.73 9.07 -4.17
CA PHE A 195 -4.67 7.69 -4.66
C PHE A 195 -6.05 7.04 -4.64
N MET A 196 -6.82 7.23 -3.57
CA MET A 196 -8.14 6.60 -3.45
C MET A 196 -9.13 7.19 -4.45
N ARG A 197 -9.05 8.51 -4.67
CA ARG A 197 -9.86 9.19 -5.71
C ARG A 197 -9.54 8.68 -7.12
N LEU A 198 -8.26 8.50 -7.44
CA LEU A 198 -7.82 8.21 -8.81
C LEU A 198 -7.80 6.71 -9.16
N TYR A 199 -7.36 5.87 -8.23
CA TYR A 199 -6.95 4.50 -8.53
C TYR A 199 -7.76 3.41 -7.80
N GLU A 200 -8.51 3.76 -6.75
CA GLU A 200 -9.35 2.80 -6.05
C GLU A 200 -10.79 2.75 -6.56
N TRP A 201 -11.47 1.67 -6.19
CA TRP A 201 -12.84 1.37 -6.61
C TRP A 201 -13.88 2.43 -6.21
N ARG A 202 -13.56 3.28 -5.23
CA ARG A 202 -14.32 4.51 -4.89
C ARG A 202 -13.38 5.57 -4.32
N ALA A 203 -13.81 6.83 -4.38
CA ALA A 203 -13.19 7.90 -3.60
C ALA A 203 -13.51 7.75 -2.10
N LEU A 204 -12.69 8.40 -1.27
CA LEU A 204 -13.00 8.57 0.15
C LEU A 204 -14.24 9.45 0.32
N THR A 205 -15.02 9.15 1.34
CA THR A 205 -16.14 9.97 1.80
C THR A 205 -15.62 11.17 2.60
N ASP A 206 -16.44 12.20 2.79
CA ASP A 206 -16.08 13.38 3.60
C ASP A 206 -15.67 12.98 5.03
N ALA A 207 -16.37 12.02 5.64
CA ALA A 207 -16.01 11.50 6.96
C ALA A 207 -14.63 10.83 6.97
N GLU A 208 -14.25 10.13 5.90
CA GLU A 208 -12.93 9.52 5.77
C GLU A 208 -11.83 10.56 5.51
N VAL A 209 -12.11 11.59 4.71
CA VAL A 209 -11.18 12.71 4.50
C VAL A 209 -10.97 13.48 5.81
N CYS A 210 -12.05 13.76 6.54
CA CYS A 210 -11.99 14.36 7.86
C CYS A 210 -11.16 13.50 8.81
N ALA A 211 -11.39 12.19 8.84
CA ALA A 211 -10.62 11.27 9.69
C ALA A 211 -9.12 11.30 9.38
N ILE A 212 -8.73 11.27 8.09
CA ILE A 212 -7.33 11.39 7.70
C ILE A 212 -6.74 12.73 8.18
N GLY A 213 -7.44 13.84 7.96
CA GLY A 213 -6.98 15.16 8.40
C GLY A 213 -6.86 15.28 9.92
N THR A 214 -7.89 14.85 10.67
CA THR A 214 -7.91 14.81 12.14
C THR A 214 -6.77 13.96 12.69
N PHE A 215 -6.62 12.75 12.16
CA PHE A 215 -5.60 11.80 12.61
C PHE A 215 -4.19 12.35 12.39
N TRP A 216 -3.87 12.80 11.17
CA TRP A 216 -2.54 13.29 10.86
C TRP A 216 -2.24 14.62 11.55
N LYS A 217 -3.22 15.52 11.73
CA LYS A 217 -3.02 16.71 12.58
C LYS A 217 -2.59 16.32 14.00
N ALA A 218 -3.24 15.32 14.60
CA ALA A 218 -2.88 14.80 15.92
C ALA A 218 -1.51 14.09 15.98
N ILE A 219 -1.00 13.59 14.84
CA ILE A 219 0.39 13.12 14.72
C ILE A 219 1.35 14.32 14.61
N GLY A 220 1.04 15.32 13.79
CA GLY A 220 1.85 16.53 13.65
C GLY A 220 2.03 17.28 14.98
N ASP A 221 0.96 17.40 15.76
CA ASP A 221 1.00 17.95 17.11
C ASP A 221 1.90 17.14 18.05
N ALA A 222 1.88 15.81 17.93
CA ALA A 222 2.70 14.91 18.73
C ALA A 222 4.19 14.94 18.35
N MET A 223 4.52 15.47 17.16
CA MET A 223 5.88 15.69 16.69
C MET A 223 6.36 17.14 16.92
N ASP A 224 5.51 17.97 17.55
CA ASP A 224 5.71 19.41 17.73
C ASP A 224 6.05 20.11 16.40
N ILE A 225 5.28 19.81 15.36
CA ILE A 225 5.31 20.51 14.06
C ILE A 225 4.58 21.83 14.23
N ARG A 226 5.21 22.93 13.78
CA ARG A 226 4.61 24.27 13.83
C ARG A 226 3.84 24.54 12.56
N TYR A 227 2.67 25.15 12.71
CA TYR A 227 1.80 25.53 11.60
C TYR A 227 1.71 27.04 11.38
N ASP A 228 1.90 27.83 12.44
CA ASP A 228 1.87 29.29 12.38
C ASP A 228 2.94 29.83 11.43
N GLY A 229 2.54 30.73 10.54
CA GLY A 229 3.42 31.26 9.49
C GLY A 229 3.63 30.35 8.29
N TYR A 230 3.07 29.12 8.31
CA TYR A 230 3.09 28.20 7.17
C TYR A 230 1.70 27.98 6.58
N LEU A 231 0.71 27.72 7.42
CA LEU A 231 -0.66 27.42 7.00
C LEU A 231 -1.58 28.62 7.23
N ASP A 232 -2.40 28.98 6.24
CA ASP A 232 -3.19 30.21 6.24
C ASP A 232 -4.27 30.22 7.33
N ARG A 233 -4.79 29.03 7.68
CA ARG A 233 -5.84 28.85 8.70
C ARG A 233 -5.30 28.22 9.97
N ALA A 234 -3.99 28.33 10.24
CA ALA A 234 -3.38 27.85 11.48
C ALA A 234 -4.16 28.31 12.72
N GLY A 235 -4.59 27.34 13.54
CA GLY A 235 -5.37 27.60 14.76
C GLY A 235 -6.86 27.93 14.54
N ALA A 236 -7.33 27.96 13.29
CA ALA A 236 -8.71 28.34 12.94
C ALA A 236 -9.44 27.27 12.08
N TRP A 237 -8.90 26.05 11.98
CA TRP A 237 -9.56 24.96 11.26
C TRP A 237 -10.80 24.48 12.01
N ARG A 238 -11.91 24.29 11.28
CA ARG A 238 -13.16 23.76 11.86
C ARG A 238 -13.11 22.26 12.12
N ASP A 239 -12.32 21.53 11.33
CA ASP A 239 -12.22 20.07 11.35
C ASP A 239 -11.04 19.57 10.50
N GLY A 240 -10.95 18.24 10.36
CA GLY A 240 -9.91 17.59 9.59
C GLY A 240 -9.95 17.87 8.09
N ILE A 241 -11.11 18.17 7.48
CA ILE A 241 -11.18 18.53 6.06
C ILE A 241 -10.55 19.90 5.86
N ASP A 242 -10.91 20.87 6.70
CA ASP A 242 -10.34 22.22 6.64
C ASP A 242 -8.81 22.20 6.77
N PHE A 243 -8.28 21.40 7.70
CA PHE A 243 -6.83 21.19 7.86
C PHE A 243 -6.22 20.53 6.62
N ALA A 244 -6.85 19.47 6.09
CA ALA A 244 -6.38 18.76 4.90
C ALA A 244 -6.33 19.68 3.68
N GLU A 245 -7.32 20.54 3.48
CA GLU A 245 -7.33 21.53 2.40
C GLU A 245 -6.22 22.57 2.55
N ASP A 246 -6.00 23.06 3.77
CA ASP A 246 -5.00 24.10 4.05
C ASP A 246 -3.58 23.59 3.82
N ILE A 247 -3.26 22.42 4.40
CA ILE A 247 -1.95 21.79 4.22
C ILE A 247 -1.72 21.36 2.77
N THR A 248 -2.78 21.00 2.03
CA THR A 248 -2.70 20.72 0.58
C THR A 248 -2.31 21.97 -0.21
N ALA A 249 -2.94 23.11 0.10
CA ALA A 249 -2.66 24.37 -0.58
C ALA A 249 -1.22 24.83 -0.32
N TRP A 250 -0.77 24.75 0.93
CA TRP A 250 0.62 25.04 1.30
C TRP A 250 1.60 24.09 0.60
N ALA A 251 1.36 22.78 0.65
CA ALA A 251 2.26 21.79 0.06
C ALA A 251 2.43 21.99 -1.45
N LYS A 252 1.34 22.32 -2.18
CA LYS A 252 1.42 22.64 -3.62
C LYS A 252 2.34 23.83 -3.89
N THR A 253 2.26 24.88 -3.07
CA THR A 253 3.11 26.06 -3.17
C THR A 253 4.56 25.75 -2.83
N TYR A 254 4.78 25.00 -1.75
CA TYR A 254 6.11 24.57 -1.32
C TYR A 254 6.79 23.67 -2.36
N GLU A 255 6.06 22.74 -2.98
CA GLU A 255 6.54 21.91 -4.10
C GLU A 255 6.98 22.77 -5.31
N LEU A 256 6.28 23.87 -5.59
CA LEU A 256 6.67 24.81 -6.65
C LEU A 256 7.99 25.52 -6.35
N GLN A 257 8.19 25.89 -5.09
CA GLN A 257 9.34 26.67 -4.65
C GLN A 257 10.59 25.83 -4.45
N ALA A 258 10.48 24.68 -3.77
CA ALA A 258 11.62 23.95 -3.23
C ALA A 258 11.90 22.58 -3.89
N MET A 259 10.91 21.94 -4.53
CA MET A 259 11.13 20.64 -5.19
C MET A 259 11.74 20.85 -6.58
N LYS A 260 13.07 20.87 -6.66
CA LYS A 260 13.84 21.11 -7.88
C LYS A 260 14.68 19.88 -8.28
N PRO A 261 15.00 19.71 -9.58
CA PRO A 261 15.98 18.72 -10.04
C PRO A 261 17.31 18.86 -9.30
N SER A 262 17.76 17.78 -8.66
CA SER A 262 19.06 17.74 -8.00
C SER A 262 19.73 16.38 -8.15
N ARG A 263 21.04 16.42 -8.40
CA ARG A 263 21.88 15.20 -8.48
C ARG A 263 21.90 14.43 -7.17
N SER A 264 21.74 15.11 -6.03
CA SER A 264 21.65 14.45 -4.73
C SER A 264 20.44 13.52 -4.62
N ASN A 265 19.38 13.78 -5.40
CA ASN A 265 18.15 13.00 -5.33
C ASN A 265 18.24 11.66 -6.08
N ILE A 266 19.21 11.51 -6.99
CA ILE A 266 19.33 10.35 -7.88
C ILE A 266 19.56 9.05 -7.10
N LYS A 267 20.49 9.07 -6.13
CA LYS A 267 20.85 7.84 -5.42
C LYS A 267 19.70 7.35 -4.51
N PRO A 268 19.11 8.18 -3.63
CA PRO A 268 17.97 7.76 -2.82
C PRO A 268 16.77 7.32 -3.68
N SER A 269 16.47 8.04 -4.77
CA SER A 269 15.35 7.68 -5.64
C SER A 269 15.52 6.35 -6.36
N ARG A 270 16.75 5.99 -6.75
CA ARG A 270 17.07 4.71 -7.39
C ARG A 270 17.01 3.54 -6.41
N GLU A 271 17.56 3.69 -5.20
CA GLU A 271 17.46 2.62 -4.20
C GLU A 271 16.01 2.34 -3.83
N LEU A 272 15.24 3.40 -3.68
CA LEU A 272 13.83 3.32 -3.37
C LEU A 272 13.00 2.68 -4.50
N ALA A 273 13.27 3.06 -5.76
CA ALA A 273 12.64 2.40 -6.91
C ALA A 273 12.95 0.89 -6.93
N ARG A 274 14.19 0.49 -6.58
CA ARG A 274 14.57 -0.93 -6.46
C ARG A 274 13.79 -1.66 -5.37
N LEU A 275 13.47 -1.02 -4.24
CA LEU A 275 12.63 -1.59 -3.20
C LEU A 275 11.22 -1.91 -3.73
N MET A 276 10.60 -0.98 -4.45
CA MET A 276 9.23 -1.16 -4.95
C MET A 276 9.09 -2.24 -6.00
N ILE A 277 10.08 -2.34 -6.88
CA ILE A 277 10.08 -3.32 -7.98
C ILE A 277 10.88 -4.56 -7.61
N TRP A 278 11.16 -4.79 -6.31
CA TRP A 278 12.01 -5.88 -5.88
C TRP A 278 11.50 -7.25 -6.36
N HIS A 279 10.18 -7.48 -6.24
CA HIS A 279 9.48 -8.69 -6.70
C HIS A 279 9.33 -8.82 -8.22
N VAL A 280 9.67 -7.77 -8.99
CA VAL A 280 9.54 -7.81 -10.45
C VAL A 280 10.68 -8.64 -11.04
N PRO A 281 10.38 -9.60 -11.94
CA PRO A 281 11.42 -10.37 -12.63
C PRO A 281 12.44 -9.48 -13.32
N GLY A 282 13.73 -9.87 -13.31
CA GLY A 282 14.83 -9.04 -13.78
C GLY A 282 14.63 -8.42 -15.18
N PHE A 283 14.10 -9.21 -16.13
CA PHE A 283 13.85 -8.75 -17.50
C PHE A 283 12.73 -7.70 -17.61
N MET A 284 11.82 -7.61 -16.63
CA MET A 284 10.73 -6.63 -16.60
C MET A 284 11.08 -5.36 -15.84
N LYS A 285 12.17 -5.36 -15.04
CA LYS A 285 12.53 -4.22 -14.19
C LYS A 285 12.68 -2.89 -14.94
N PRO A 286 13.30 -2.82 -16.14
CA PRO A 286 13.39 -1.56 -16.89
C PRO A 286 12.01 -0.96 -17.21
N PHE A 287 11.07 -1.79 -17.66
CA PHE A 287 9.69 -1.35 -17.92
C PHE A 287 8.94 -0.99 -16.63
N ALA A 288 9.14 -1.74 -15.56
CA ALA A 288 8.54 -1.45 -14.26
C ALA A 288 9.01 -0.10 -13.68
N VAL A 289 10.27 0.31 -13.92
CA VAL A 289 10.74 1.66 -13.57
C VAL A 289 9.94 2.71 -14.32
N HIS A 290 9.68 2.55 -15.62
CA HIS A 290 8.83 3.49 -16.36
C HIS A 290 7.42 3.58 -15.79
N VAL A 291 6.79 2.44 -15.50
CA VAL A 291 5.46 2.39 -14.85
C VAL A 291 5.48 3.10 -13.49
N LEU A 292 6.52 2.88 -12.68
CA LEU A 292 6.68 3.56 -11.40
C LEU A 292 6.78 5.09 -11.59
N THR A 293 7.57 5.55 -12.56
CA THR A 293 7.75 7.00 -12.84
C THR A 293 6.49 7.67 -13.38
N VAL A 294 5.60 6.93 -14.07
CA VAL A 294 4.27 7.44 -14.45
C VAL A 294 3.45 7.78 -13.22
N LEU A 295 3.47 6.92 -12.20
CA LEU A 295 2.70 7.13 -10.97
C LEU A 295 3.29 8.22 -10.07
N MET A 296 4.60 8.51 -10.20
CA MET A 296 5.28 9.60 -9.46
C MET A 296 4.80 10.99 -9.91
N GLY A 297 4.38 11.12 -11.18
CA GLY A 297 4.05 12.40 -11.80
C GLY A 297 5.30 13.23 -12.15
N ASP A 298 5.10 14.25 -12.99
CA ASP A 298 6.20 14.95 -13.65
C ASP A 298 7.14 15.66 -12.69
N ARG A 299 6.62 16.40 -11.70
CA ARG A 299 7.46 17.18 -10.79
C ARG A 299 8.45 16.29 -10.02
N VAL A 300 7.97 15.18 -9.46
CA VAL A 300 8.79 14.25 -8.67
C VAL A 300 9.78 13.53 -9.60
N ARG A 301 9.32 13.11 -10.78
CA ARG A 301 10.16 12.49 -11.82
C ARG A 301 11.32 13.42 -12.21
N ASP A 302 11.03 14.68 -12.49
CA ASP A 302 12.01 15.71 -12.86
C ASP A 302 12.97 16.01 -11.71
N ALA A 303 12.45 16.14 -10.48
CA ALA A 303 13.25 16.34 -9.27
C ALA A 303 14.26 15.21 -9.06
N PHE A 304 13.87 13.98 -9.39
CA PHE A 304 14.71 12.78 -9.37
C PHE A 304 15.58 12.60 -10.61
N MET A 305 15.41 13.42 -11.63
CA MET A 305 16.11 13.34 -12.91
C MET A 305 15.88 12.00 -13.63
N TYR A 306 14.68 11.43 -13.50
CA TYR A 306 14.25 10.29 -14.32
C TYR A 306 13.84 10.78 -15.73
N PRO A 307 14.18 10.02 -16.79
CA PRO A 307 13.70 10.35 -18.13
C PRO A 307 12.17 10.23 -18.20
N GLU A 308 11.57 10.92 -19.18
CA GLU A 308 10.15 10.79 -19.46
C GLU A 308 9.81 9.32 -19.82
N PRO A 309 8.78 8.72 -19.20
CA PRO A 309 8.39 7.35 -19.52
C PRO A 309 7.75 7.27 -20.91
N PRO A 310 7.95 6.16 -21.64
CA PRO A 310 7.27 5.96 -22.92
C PRO A 310 5.76 5.88 -22.72
N ILE A 311 4.99 6.31 -23.73
CA ILE A 311 3.52 6.29 -23.74
C ILE A 311 2.97 4.88 -23.44
N SER A 312 3.66 3.83 -23.88
CA SER A 312 3.28 2.44 -23.59
C SER A 312 3.26 2.12 -22.10
N ALA A 313 4.20 2.66 -21.32
CA ALA A 313 4.22 2.48 -19.87
C ALA A 313 3.07 3.23 -19.19
N ALA A 314 2.75 4.44 -19.66
CA ALA A 314 1.61 5.21 -19.17
C ALA A 314 0.28 4.52 -19.47
N LEU A 315 0.08 4.07 -20.72
CA LEU A 315 -1.09 3.32 -21.14
C LEU A 315 -1.25 2.04 -20.31
N PHE A 316 -0.18 1.27 -20.16
CA PHE A 316 -0.19 0.06 -19.34
C PHE A 316 -0.59 0.36 -17.89
N ALA A 317 0.06 1.35 -17.26
CA ALA A 317 -0.19 1.72 -15.87
C ALA A 317 -1.66 2.09 -15.65
N TYR A 318 -2.19 3.04 -16.44
CA TYR A 318 -3.55 3.53 -16.26
C TYR A 318 -4.60 2.49 -16.67
N LEU A 319 -4.37 1.70 -17.71
CA LEU A 319 -5.28 0.62 -18.10
C LEU A 319 -5.33 -0.47 -17.03
N ALA A 320 -4.17 -0.92 -16.53
CA ALA A 320 -4.11 -1.92 -15.46
C ALA A 320 -4.85 -1.44 -14.20
N LEU A 321 -4.65 -0.17 -13.82
CA LEU A 321 -5.35 0.45 -12.69
C LEU A 321 -6.86 0.57 -12.93
N ALA A 322 -7.29 0.95 -14.14
CA ALA A 322 -8.70 1.05 -14.50
C ALA A 322 -9.40 -0.32 -14.50
N VAL A 323 -8.76 -1.35 -15.08
CA VAL A 323 -9.26 -2.72 -15.07
C VAL A 323 -9.36 -3.24 -13.64
N ARG A 324 -8.31 -3.06 -12.83
CA ARG A 324 -8.35 -3.43 -11.40
C ARG A 324 -9.48 -2.70 -10.69
N ARG A 325 -9.63 -1.39 -10.89
CA ARG A 325 -10.68 -0.58 -10.26
C ARG A 325 -12.06 -1.15 -10.55
N LEU A 326 -12.35 -1.46 -11.81
CA LEU A 326 -13.63 -2.05 -12.24
C LEU A 326 -13.83 -3.46 -11.69
N ALA A 327 -12.79 -4.30 -11.74
CA ALA A 327 -12.84 -5.66 -11.20
C ALA A 327 -13.11 -5.65 -9.69
N VAL A 328 -12.37 -4.85 -8.92
CA VAL A 328 -12.57 -4.71 -7.49
C VAL A 328 -13.96 -4.15 -7.21
N ARG A 329 -14.45 -3.17 -7.98
CA ARG A 329 -15.76 -2.53 -7.78
C ARG A 329 -16.94 -3.48 -8.02
N HIS A 330 -16.87 -4.26 -9.09
CA HIS A 330 -18.03 -4.99 -9.62
C HIS A 330 -17.95 -6.50 -9.45
N LEU A 331 -16.75 -7.08 -9.34
CA LEU A 331 -16.53 -8.53 -9.40
C LEU A 331 -16.00 -9.15 -8.12
N CYS A 332 -15.46 -8.38 -7.17
CA CYS A 332 -14.99 -8.95 -5.89
C CYS A 332 -16.07 -8.85 -4.81
N LEU A 333 -16.12 -9.73 -3.80
CA LEU A 333 -16.91 -9.44 -2.60
C LEU A 333 -16.13 -8.47 -1.68
N PRO A 334 -16.80 -7.68 -0.81
CA PRO A 334 -16.08 -6.97 0.24
C PRO A 334 -15.31 -7.95 1.12
N ARG A 335 -14.20 -7.50 1.71
CA ARG A 335 -13.37 -8.37 2.55
C ARG A 335 -14.15 -8.83 3.77
N LEU A 336 -14.33 -10.15 3.89
CA LEU A 336 -15.01 -10.76 5.04
C LEU A 336 -14.24 -10.49 6.34
N PHE A 337 -12.91 -10.65 6.28
CA PHE A 337 -12.01 -10.43 7.40
C PHE A 337 -11.10 -9.23 7.14
N PRO A 338 -10.82 -8.41 8.17
CA PRO A 338 -9.85 -7.32 8.04
C PRO A 338 -8.45 -7.91 7.84
N LYS A 339 -7.63 -7.25 7.02
CA LYS A 339 -6.20 -7.54 6.91
C LYS A 339 -5.56 -7.28 8.26
N ARG A 340 -4.85 -8.27 8.82
CA ARG A 340 -4.10 -8.12 10.06
C ARG A 340 -2.65 -7.80 9.73
N TYR A 341 -2.17 -6.67 10.23
CA TYR A 341 -0.78 -6.26 10.05
C TYR A 341 0.11 -6.79 11.18
N PHE A 342 -0.35 -6.72 12.42
CA PHE A 342 0.47 -7.06 13.58
C PHE A 342 -0.16 -8.14 14.45
N SER A 343 0.69 -8.83 15.21
CA SER A 343 0.24 -9.68 16.32
C SER A 343 -0.27 -8.82 17.49
N LYS A 344 -0.86 -9.50 18.47
CA LYS A 344 -0.91 -8.97 19.84
C LYS A 344 0.51 -8.95 20.42
N GLU A 345 0.71 -8.12 21.42
CA GLU A 345 1.93 -8.16 22.25
C GLU A 345 1.99 -9.51 22.95
N ASP A 346 3.15 -10.16 22.85
CA ASP A 346 3.43 -11.39 23.60
C ASP A 346 3.52 -11.06 25.10
N PRO A 347 2.67 -11.65 25.96
CA PRO A 347 2.68 -11.37 27.39
C PRO A 347 4.00 -11.70 28.11
N ALA A 348 4.78 -12.66 27.59
CA ALA A 348 6.03 -13.09 28.21
C ALA A 348 7.21 -12.23 27.77
N THR A 349 7.23 -11.81 26.51
CA THR A 349 8.40 -11.13 25.92
C THR A 349 8.17 -9.65 25.62
N GLY A 350 6.92 -9.18 25.59
CA GLY A 350 6.55 -7.83 25.14
C GLY A 350 6.70 -7.62 23.63
N ARG A 351 7.05 -8.66 22.88
CA ARG A 351 7.35 -8.55 21.45
C ARG A 351 6.09 -8.51 20.60
N VAL A 352 6.20 -7.79 19.49
CA VAL A 352 5.17 -7.70 18.46
C VAL A 352 5.74 -8.21 17.15
N ASN A 353 4.99 -9.08 16.49
CA ASN A 353 5.28 -9.50 15.13
C ASN A 353 4.53 -8.64 14.11
N HIS A 354 5.15 -8.47 12.95
CA HIS A 354 4.50 -7.98 11.74
C HIS A 354 4.19 -9.17 10.82
N TYR A 355 3.21 -9.03 9.92
CA TYR A 355 2.74 -10.11 9.05
C TYR A 355 2.89 -9.83 7.56
N THR A 356 3.36 -8.64 7.19
CA THR A 356 3.54 -8.24 5.80
C THR A 356 4.91 -7.63 5.59
N TYR A 357 5.48 -7.74 4.40
CA TYR A 357 6.78 -7.15 4.10
C TYR A 357 6.86 -6.81 2.62
N LEU A 358 7.59 -5.74 2.31
CA LEU A 358 7.85 -5.35 0.91
C LEU A 358 9.00 -6.15 0.31
N VAL A 359 10.11 -6.33 1.03
CA VAL A 359 11.34 -6.93 0.47
C VAL A 359 11.82 -8.12 1.30
N HIS A 360 12.10 -7.89 2.58
CA HIS A 360 12.62 -8.90 3.48
C HIS A 360 11.75 -9.06 4.72
N PRO A 361 11.59 -10.29 5.23
CA PRO A 361 10.64 -10.63 6.29
C PRO A 361 11.14 -10.26 7.69
N TYR A 362 11.55 -9.01 7.88
CA TYR A 362 11.89 -8.51 9.21
C TYR A 362 10.67 -8.55 10.12
N TYR A 363 10.85 -9.04 11.36
CA TYR A 363 9.79 -9.13 12.38
C TYR A 363 8.68 -10.15 12.10
N ILE A 364 8.83 -10.99 11.07
CA ILE A 364 7.81 -11.95 10.67
C ILE A 364 8.06 -13.33 11.27
N PRO A 365 7.04 -13.95 11.90
CA PRO A 365 7.22 -15.22 12.55
C PRO A 365 7.46 -16.34 11.54
N ALA A 366 8.45 -17.17 11.82
CA ALA A 366 8.89 -18.30 11.00
C ALA A 366 7.96 -19.53 11.12
N THR A 367 6.65 -19.32 11.01
CA THR A 367 5.65 -20.41 11.05
C THR A 367 5.76 -21.32 9.82
N LEU A 368 5.27 -22.56 9.91
CA LEU A 368 5.29 -23.49 8.77
C LEU A 368 4.66 -22.90 7.50
N TRP A 369 3.51 -22.23 7.62
CA TRP A 369 2.86 -21.58 6.49
C TRP A 369 3.68 -20.40 5.95
N ALA A 370 4.28 -19.59 6.81
CA ALA A 370 5.10 -18.46 6.39
C ALA A 370 6.41 -18.90 5.72
N ARG A 371 6.88 -20.12 5.98
CA ARG A 371 8.12 -20.68 5.39
C ARG A 371 7.88 -21.44 4.09
N PHE A 372 6.77 -22.16 4.00
CA PHE A 372 6.50 -23.12 2.92
C PHE A 372 5.23 -22.82 2.12
N GLY A 373 4.56 -21.71 2.41
CA GLY A 373 3.37 -21.28 1.68
C GLY A 373 3.68 -20.77 0.28
N PRO A 374 2.63 -20.54 -0.55
CA PRO A 374 2.79 -20.12 -1.94
C PRO A 374 3.60 -18.82 -2.12
N THR A 375 3.40 -17.85 -1.22
CA THR A 375 4.14 -16.59 -1.23
C THR A 375 5.62 -16.81 -1.00
N SER A 376 6.00 -17.72 -0.12
CA SER A 376 7.40 -18.05 0.20
C SER A 376 8.09 -18.74 -0.97
N TRP A 377 7.38 -19.60 -1.71
CA TRP A 377 7.89 -20.17 -2.95
C TRP A 377 8.14 -19.11 -4.02
N LEU A 378 7.21 -18.16 -4.19
CA LEU A 378 7.40 -17.03 -5.09
C LEU A 378 8.59 -16.16 -4.67
N THR A 379 8.70 -15.84 -3.38
CA THR A 379 9.84 -15.08 -2.81
C THR A 379 11.16 -15.76 -3.15
N ARG A 380 11.28 -17.09 -2.96
CA ARG A 380 12.49 -17.84 -3.34
C ARG A 380 12.75 -17.78 -4.84
N ALA A 381 11.71 -17.92 -5.67
CA ALA A 381 11.85 -17.90 -7.12
C ALA A 381 12.39 -16.56 -7.66
N VAL A 382 12.12 -15.45 -6.97
CA VAL A 382 12.66 -14.12 -7.31
C VAL A 382 13.94 -13.76 -6.53
N GLY A 383 14.53 -14.71 -5.80
CA GLY A 383 15.82 -14.57 -5.12
C GLY A 383 15.77 -13.97 -3.71
N GLY A 384 14.61 -14.02 -3.04
CA GLY A 384 14.48 -13.57 -1.65
C GLY A 384 14.55 -14.68 -0.61
N PHE A 385 14.52 -14.21 0.64
CA PHE A 385 14.54 -15.05 1.83
C PHE A 385 13.15 -15.05 2.46
N PRO A 386 12.51 -16.22 2.63
CA PRO A 386 11.31 -16.32 3.44
C PRO A 386 11.64 -16.28 4.94
N PRO A 387 10.64 -16.01 5.79
CA PRO A 387 10.82 -15.88 7.24
C PRO A 387 11.62 -17.03 7.87
N GLY A 388 12.65 -16.71 8.66
CA GLY A 388 13.46 -17.69 9.40
C GLY A 388 14.56 -18.40 8.62
N ASP A 389 14.71 -18.16 7.31
CA ASP A 389 15.89 -18.65 6.56
C ASP A 389 17.14 -17.78 6.84
N VAL A 390 16.94 -16.51 7.20
CA VAL A 390 17.96 -15.60 7.73
C VAL A 390 17.42 -14.98 9.01
N ASP A 391 18.28 -14.74 9.99
CA ASP A 391 17.88 -14.08 11.23
C ASP A 391 17.54 -12.61 10.98
N MET A 392 16.24 -12.37 10.79
CA MET A 392 15.62 -11.06 10.59
C MET A 392 14.60 -10.80 11.71
N LEU A 393 14.93 -11.25 12.93
CA LEU A 393 14.11 -11.07 14.13
C LEU A 393 12.71 -11.73 14.01
N PRO A 394 12.62 -13.03 13.69
CA PRO A 394 11.33 -13.72 13.54
C PRO A 394 10.48 -13.74 14.83
N GLN A 395 11.11 -13.55 16.00
CA GLN A 395 10.44 -13.37 17.29
C GLN A 395 9.69 -12.03 17.42
N GLY A 396 9.79 -11.14 16.43
CA GLY A 396 9.19 -9.81 16.47
C GLY A 396 10.12 -8.76 17.08
N TYR A 397 9.62 -7.54 17.24
CA TYR A 397 10.37 -6.40 17.77
C TYR A 397 9.89 -5.97 19.14
N LEU A 398 10.81 -5.34 19.87
CA LEU A 398 10.51 -4.32 20.88
C LEU A 398 10.67 -2.93 20.25
N PHE A 399 9.98 -1.92 20.78
CA PHE A 399 9.98 -0.58 20.17
C PHE A 399 11.38 0.06 20.16
N GLU A 400 12.17 -0.19 21.19
CA GLU A 400 13.56 0.24 21.33
C GLU A 400 14.52 -0.42 20.32
N GLU A 401 14.13 -1.53 19.69
CA GLU A 401 14.93 -2.22 18.66
C GLU A 401 14.63 -1.72 17.23
N VAL A 402 13.57 -0.92 17.07
CA VAL A 402 13.17 -0.38 15.77
C VAL A 402 14.05 0.82 15.43
N GLY A 403 14.71 0.82 14.27
CA GLY A 403 15.62 1.88 13.84
C GLY A 403 17.01 1.37 13.42
N PRO A 404 17.94 2.30 13.13
CA PRO A 404 19.32 1.98 12.72
C PRO A 404 20.03 1.09 13.73
N ALA A 405 20.95 0.24 13.28
CA ALA A 405 21.67 -0.71 14.13
C ALA A 405 22.33 -0.08 15.37
N ARG A 406 22.84 1.16 15.24
CA ARG A 406 23.46 1.91 16.34
C ARG A 406 22.48 2.41 17.40
N GLU A 407 21.18 2.50 17.07
CA GLU A 407 20.12 2.99 17.96
C GLU A 407 19.33 1.83 18.60
N VAL A 408 19.65 0.57 18.26
CA VAL A 408 18.97 -0.62 18.81
C VAL A 408 19.23 -0.70 20.31
N GLY A 409 18.15 -0.70 21.09
CA GLY A 409 18.19 -0.71 22.56
C GLY A 409 18.56 0.63 23.19
N GLN A 410 18.76 1.69 22.41
CA GLN A 410 19.06 3.05 22.89
C GLN A 410 17.77 3.85 23.09
N GLY A 411 17.81 4.87 23.94
CA GLY A 411 16.71 5.83 24.09
C GLY A 411 15.56 5.35 24.96
N VAL A 412 15.75 4.31 25.79
CA VAL A 412 14.67 3.66 26.55
C VAL A 412 14.03 4.63 27.55
N GLU A 413 14.85 5.40 28.28
CA GLU A 413 14.37 6.38 29.26
C GLU A 413 13.68 7.57 28.57
N GLU A 414 14.30 8.11 27.54
CA GLU A 414 13.74 9.22 26.74
C GLU A 414 12.42 8.84 26.07
N MET A 415 12.29 7.57 25.64
CA MET A 415 11.03 7.05 25.13
C MET A 415 9.97 6.91 26.21
N ALA A 416 10.34 6.49 27.43
CA ALA A 416 9.41 6.42 28.56
C ALA A 416 8.87 7.81 28.92
N ASP A 417 9.76 8.80 29.02
CA ASP A 417 9.39 10.20 29.24
C ASP A 417 8.51 10.75 28.11
N GLY A 418 8.87 10.43 26.86
CA GLY A 418 8.06 10.76 25.68
C GLY A 418 6.66 10.16 25.74
N VAL A 419 6.51 8.92 26.21
CA VAL A 419 5.21 8.27 26.41
C VAL A 419 4.39 9.02 27.47
N GLU A 420 4.98 9.38 28.61
CA GLU A 420 4.27 10.14 29.65
C GLU A 420 3.84 11.53 29.17
N ALA A 421 4.73 12.24 28.47
CA ALA A 421 4.42 13.52 27.84
C ALA A 421 3.26 13.39 26.84
N LEU A 422 3.23 12.34 26.03
CA LEU A 422 2.15 12.09 25.08
C LEU A 422 0.83 11.71 25.77
N ARG A 423 0.87 10.98 26.91
CA ARG A 423 -0.31 10.66 27.72
C ARG A 423 -0.98 11.94 28.26
N ALA A 424 -0.18 12.89 28.71
CA ALA A 424 -0.67 14.16 29.25
C ALA A 424 -1.45 15.01 28.21
N ARG A 425 -1.19 14.84 26.91
CA ARG A 425 -1.76 15.66 25.81
C ARG A 425 -3.21 15.30 25.42
N LYS A 426 -3.93 14.45 26.18
CA LYS A 426 -5.35 14.07 25.92
C LYS A 426 -5.65 13.70 24.45
N ARG A 427 -4.75 12.92 23.83
CA ARG A 427 -4.69 12.68 22.38
C ARG A 427 -5.89 11.98 21.74
N GLY A 428 -6.82 11.43 22.51
CA GLY A 428 -8.05 10.82 21.98
C GLY A 428 -9.11 11.84 21.53
N ARG A 429 -9.01 13.09 22.00
CA ARG A 429 -10.00 14.15 21.72
C ARG A 429 -9.88 14.71 20.31
N CYS A 430 -10.87 15.51 19.90
CA CYS A 430 -10.78 16.30 18.68
C CYS A 430 -9.60 17.28 18.83
N PRO A 431 -8.65 17.33 17.88
CA PRO A 431 -7.51 18.24 17.98
C PRO A 431 -7.85 19.67 17.53
N PHE A 432 -9.09 19.94 17.11
CA PHE A 432 -9.58 21.26 16.70
C PHE A 432 -10.50 21.93 17.75
N SER A 433 -10.74 21.25 18.87
CA SER A 433 -11.65 21.71 19.95
C SER A 433 -10.93 22.37 21.11
#